data_AF-A0A2K3K3L5-F1
#
_entry.id   AF-A0A2K3K3L5-F1
#
_cell.length_a   1.000
_cell.length_b   1.000
_cell.length_c   1.000
_cell.angle_alpha   90.00
_cell.angle_beta   90.00
_cell.angle_gamma   90.00
#
_symmetry.space_group_name_H-M   'P 1'
#
loop_
_entity.id
_entity.type
_entity.pdbx_description
1 polymer ?
#
loop_
_entity_poly.entity_id
_entity_poly.type
_entity_poly.pdbx_seq_one_letter_code
_entity_poly.pdbx_strand_id
1 'polypeptide(L)'
;MDKHIEMSYCGYQAFKILARNYLDIEYHDDLFPIIEKLLGETNMTPADVAENLMPNSITENFETCLKNLIHSLEIAKKAAKDEEEKKKAEDEEAQLKVEKDKQELTQEEVKVKADGMLEKKVKENGVTN
;
A
#
# COMPACT_ATOMS: atom_id res chain seq x y z
N MET A 1 23.05 2.85 18.64
CA MET A 1 23.19 2.89 17.17
C MET A 1 22.29 1.81 16.63
N ASP A 2 21.05 2.16 16.30
CA ASP A 2 20.11 1.22 15.70
C ASP A 2 20.45 1.07 14.22
N LYS A 3 20.93 -0.12 13.86
CA LYS A 3 21.10 -0.49 12.46
C LYS A 3 19.76 -1.00 11.97
N HIS A 4 19.02 -0.17 11.25
CA HIS A 4 17.87 -0.63 10.49
C HIS A 4 18.38 -1.52 9.35
N ILE A 5 18.29 -2.85 9.54
CA ILE A 5 18.53 -3.82 8.48
C ILE A 5 17.21 -4.01 7.76
N GLU A 6 17.13 -3.57 6.50
CA GLU A 6 16.02 -3.87 5.62
C GLU A 6 16.12 -5.35 5.20
N MET A 7 15.18 -6.18 5.66
CA MET A 7 15.10 -7.57 5.22
C MET A 7 14.36 -7.61 3.88
N SER A 8 15.05 -8.09 2.85
CA SER A 8 14.46 -8.27 1.52
C SER A 8 13.31 -9.29 1.55
N TYR A 9 12.31 -9.08 0.70
CA TYR A 9 11.21 -10.03 0.48
C TYR A 9 11.69 -11.31 -0.20
N CYS A 10 10.89 -12.38 -0.07
CA CYS A 10 11.18 -13.69 -0.62
C CYS A 10 10.95 -13.71 -2.13
N GLY A 11 12.05 -13.64 -2.90
CA GLY A 11 12.00 -13.88 -4.34
C GLY A 11 11.97 -15.37 -4.69
N TYR A 12 11.64 -15.70 -5.94
CA TYR A 12 11.53 -17.08 -6.41
C TYR A 12 12.80 -17.94 -6.18
N GLN A 13 14.00 -17.35 -6.31
CA GLN A 13 15.25 -18.07 -6.03
C GLN A 13 15.38 -18.45 -4.55
N ALA A 14 14.98 -17.55 -3.64
CA ALA A 14 14.96 -17.85 -2.21
C ALA A 14 13.93 -18.94 -1.91
N PHE A 15 12.73 -18.86 -2.49
CA PHE A 15 11.72 -19.92 -2.39
C PHE A 15 12.27 -21.29 -2.81
N LYS A 16 12.96 -21.41 -3.96
CA LYS A 16 13.51 -22.70 -4.41
C LYS A 16 14.52 -23.29 -3.41
N ILE A 17 15.34 -22.44 -2.78
CA ILE A 17 16.27 -22.86 -1.72
C ILE A 17 15.48 -23.40 -0.52
N LEU A 18 14.42 -22.70 -0.11
CA LEU A 18 13.55 -23.14 1.00
C LEU A 18 12.81 -24.44 0.65
N ALA A 19 12.24 -24.56 -0.55
CA ALA A 19 11.55 -25.76 -1.01
C ALA A 19 12.47 -26.99 -0.97
N ARG A 20 13.72 -26.85 -1.44
CA ARG A 20 14.71 -27.92 -1.31
C ARG A 20 15.05 -28.23 0.15
N ASN A 21 15.23 -27.21 0.99
CA ASN A 21 15.66 -27.41 2.38
C ASN A 21 14.58 -28.04 3.27
N TYR A 22 13.31 -27.71 3.05
CA TYR A 22 12.20 -28.17 3.92
C TYR A 22 11.45 -29.38 3.35
N LEU A 23 11.36 -29.49 2.03
CA LEU A 23 10.51 -30.48 1.36
C LEU A 23 11.31 -31.44 0.46
N ASP A 24 12.62 -31.24 0.32
CA ASP A 24 13.51 -32.03 -0.54
C ASP A 24 13.05 -32.10 -2.02
N ILE A 25 12.49 -30.99 -2.52
CA ILE A 25 12.06 -30.84 -3.91
C ILE A 25 12.82 -29.72 -4.61
N GLU A 26 13.22 -29.96 -5.85
CA GLU A 26 13.89 -28.95 -6.68
C GLU A 26 12.94 -28.26 -7.67
N TYR A 27 11.85 -28.93 -8.06
CA TYR A 27 10.88 -28.42 -9.02
C TYR A 27 9.53 -29.12 -8.92
N HIS A 28 8.47 -28.41 -9.36
CA HIS A 28 7.14 -28.96 -9.54
C HIS A 28 6.45 -28.23 -10.71
N ASP A 29 6.13 -28.96 -11.79
CA ASP A 29 5.61 -28.38 -13.04
C ASP A 29 4.37 -27.50 -12.82
N ASP A 30 3.41 -27.96 -12.02
CA ASP A 30 2.13 -27.24 -11.85
C ASP A 30 2.16 -26.10 -10.82
N LEU A 31 2.90 -26.26 -9.70
CA LEU A 31 2.78 -25.37 -8.54
C LEU A 31 3.87 -24.29 -8.50
N PHE A 32 5.09 -24.58 -8.97
CA PHE A 32 6.19 -23.60 -8.91
C PHE A 32 5.93 -22.36 -9.78
N PRO A 33 5.41 -22.47 -11.02
CA PRO A 33 5.10 -21.28 -11.82
C PRO A 33 4.04 -20.38 -11.17
N ILE A 34 3.09 -20.97 -10.45
CA ILE A 34 2.04 -20.23 -9.71
C ILE A 34 2.70 -19.46 -8.56
N ILE A 35 3.55 -20.12 -7.78
CA ILE A 35 4.27 -19.51 -6.66
C ILE A 35 5.21 -18.41 -7.14
N GLU A 36 5.95 -18.62 -8.24
CA GLU A 36 6.84 -17.61 -8.84
C GLU A 36 6.06 -16.34 -9.20
N LYS A 37 4.92 -16.48 -9.87
CA LYS A 37 4.05 -15.36 -10.22
C LYS A 37 3.56 -14.63 -8.97
N LEU A 38 3.04 -15.37 -7.98
CA LEU A 38 2.48 -14.78 -6.77
C LEU A 38 3.54 -14.07 -5.91
N LEU A 39 4.74 -14.64 -5.78
CA LEU A 39 5.86 -13.97 -5.08
C LEU A 39 6.32 -12.70 -5.80
N GLY A 40 6.15 -12.61 -7.13
CA GLY A 40 6.41 -11.38 -7.87
C GLY A 40 5.35 -10.28 -7.66
N GLU A 41 4.19 -10.64 -7.12
CA GLU A 41 3.04 -9.75 -6.90
C GLU A 41 2.80 -9.47 -5.40
N THR A 42 3.61 -10.04 -4.51
CA THR A 42 3.41 -9.96 -3.06
C THR A 42 4.72 -9.69 -2.31
N ASN A 43 4.58 -9.05 -1.15
CA ASN A 43 5.70 -8.68 -0.27
C ASN A 43 5.75 -9.62 0.94
N MET A 44 6.03 -10.90 0.72
CA MET A 44 6.12 -11.91 1.78
C MET A 44 7.59 -12.12 2.20
N THR A 45 7.88 -12.25 3.49
CA THR A 45 9.28 -12.42 3.95
C THR A 45 9.73 -13.88 3.78
N PRO A 46 11.05 -14.14 3.71
CA PRO A 46 11.55 -15.52 3.69
C PRO A 46 11.10 -16.36 4.88
N ALA A 47 10.88 -15.74 6.05
CA ALA A 47 10.39 -16.42 7.24
C ALA A 47 8.93 -16.86 7.07
N ASP A 48 8.06 -15.98 6.57
CA ASP A 48 6.65 -16.31 6.31
C ASP A 48 6.52 -17.42 5.25
N VAL A 49 7.36 -17.36 4.20
CA VAL A 49 7.41 -18.43 3.19
C VAL A 49 7.86 -19.74 3.81
N ALA A 50 8.93 -19.72 4.63
CA ALA A 50 9.43 -20.92 5.30
C ALA A 50 8.37 -21.55 6.23
N GLU A 51 7.58 -20.73 6.95
CA GLU A 51 6.49 -21.21 7.80
C GLU A 51 5.48 -22.06 7.04
N ASN A 52 5.09 -21.63 5.84
CA ASN A 52 4.16 -22.38 5.00
C ASN A 52 4.78 -23.67 4.40
N LEU A 53 6.10 -23.70 4.25
CA LEU A 53 6.82 -24.85 3.70
C LEU A 53 7.22 -25.89 4.74
N MET A 54 7.13 -25.56 6.04
CA MET A 54 7.40 -26.51 7.10
C MET A 54 6.20 -27.46 7.27
N PRO A 55 6.38 -28.79 7.11
CA PRO A 55 5.32 -29.74 7.36
C PRO A 55 4.89 -29.71 8.84
N ASN A 56 3.58 -29.64 9.08
CA ASN A 56 2.98 -29.65 10.42
C ASN A 56 2.93 -31.06 11.03
N SER A 57 3.14 -32.10 10.21
CA SER A 57 3.19 -33.50 10.67
C SER A 57 4.08 -34.34 9.77
N ILE A 58 4.53 -35.49 10.29
CA ILE A 58 5.38 -36.45 9.55
C ILE A 58 4.67 -37.01 8.31
N THR A 59 3.34 -37.00 8.29
CA THR A 59 2.53 -37.53 7.18
C THR A 59 2.16 -36.49 6.13
N GLU A 60 2.48 -35.22 6.35
CA GLU A 60 2.13 -34.15 5.42
C GLU A 60 3.05 -34.15 4.20
N ASN A 61 2.43 -34.11 3.02
CA ASN A 61 3.09 -34.10 1.71
C ASN A 61 3.60 -32.69 1.37
N PHE A 62 4.72 -32.61 0.63
CA PHE A 62 5.21 -31.37 0.02
C PHE A 62 4.12 -30.62 -0.77
N GLU A 63 3.24 -31.31 -1.49
CA GLU A 63 2.16 -30.65 -2.25
C GLU A 63 1.21 -29.88 -1.34
N THR A 64 0.92 -30.41 -0.15
CA THR A 64 0.05 -29.74 0.82
C THR A 64 0.72 -28.45 1.29
N CYS A 65 2.03 -28.50 1.59
CA CYS A 65 2.81 -27.33 1.99
C CYS A 65 2.85 -26.26 0.87
N LEU A 66 3.05 -26.67 -0.38
CA LEU A 66 3.01 -25.76 -1.54
C LEU A 66 1.63 -25.14 -1.74
N LYS A 67 0.54 -25.91 -1.59
CA LYS A 67 -0.83 -25.41 -1.69
C LYS A 67 -1.15 -24.42 -0.56
N ASN A 68 -0.66 -24.68 0.65
CA ASN A 68 -0.79 -23.77 1.79
C ASN A 68 -0.07 -22.43 1.49
N LEU A 69 1.15 -22.49 0.97
CA LEU A 69 1.88 -21.29 0.55
C LEU A 69 1.11 -20.49 -0.51
N ILE A 70 0.57 -21.15 -1.55
CA ILE A 70 -0.24 -20.49 -2.58
C ILE A 70 -1.43 -19.76 -1.95
N HIS A 71 -2.16 -20.42 -1.05
CA HIS A 71 -3.30 -19.81 -0.37
C HIS A 71 -2.90 -18.57 0.43
N SER A 72 -1.81 -18.66 1.19
CA SER A 72 -1.28 -17.53 1.98
C SER A 72 -0.85 -16.36 1.09
N LEU A 73 -0.24 -16.64 -0.07
CA LEU A 73 0.15 -15.62 -1.05
C LEU A 73 -1.07 -14.95 -1.70
N GLU A 74 -2.12 -15.70 -2.02
CA GLU A 74 -3.37 -15.14 -2.55
C GLU A 74 -4.05 -14.19 -1.56
N ILE A 75 -4.06 -14.54 -0.27
CA ILE A 75 -4.56 -13.67 0.80
C ILE A 75 -3.72 -12.39 0.89
N ALA A 76 -2.38 -12.52 0.92
CA ALA A 76 -1.48 -11.37 1.00
C ALA A 76 -1.65 -10.43 -0.20
N LYS A 77 -1.81 -10.99 -1.41
CA LYS A 77 -2.07 -10.22 -2.64
C LYS A 77 -3.37 -9.43 -2.54
N LYS A 78 -4.43 -10.04 -2.00
CA LYS A 78 -5.72 -9.37 -1.84
C LYS A 78 -5.62 -8.23 -0.82
N ALA A 79 -5.02 -8.49 0.34
CA ALA A 79 -4.83 -7.48 1.38
C ALA A 79 -4.04 -6.27 0.88
N ALA A 80 -2.97 -6.49 0.10
CA ALA A 80 -2.17 -5.41 -0.48
C ALA A 80 -2.98 -4.52 -1.45
N LYS A 81 -3.86 -5.12 -2.26
CA LYS A 81 -4.75 -4.36 -3.16
C LYS A 81 -5.78 -3.54 -2.39
N ASP A 82 -6.41 -4.15 -1.39
CA ASP A 82 -7.41 -3.49 -0.56
C ASP A 82 -6.79 -2.29 0.19
N GLU A 83 -5.55 -2.42 0.69
CA GLU A 83 -4.79 -1.32 1.29
C GLU A 83 -4.41 -0.22 0.29
N GLU A 84 -4.01 -0.58 -0.93
CA GLU A 84 -3.66 0.39 -1.97
C GLU A 84 -4.89 1.22 -2.40
N GLU A 85 -6.04 0.58 -2.57
CA GLU A 85 -7.30 1.26 -2.89
C GLU A 85 -7.73 2.20 -1.77
N LYS A 86 -7.61 1.77 -0.51
CA LYS A 86 -7.94 2.61 0.65
C LYS A 86 -7.02 3.83 0.75
N LYS A 87 -5.70 3.65 0.54
CA LYS A 87 -4.74 4.78 0.54
C LYS A 87 -5.04 5.78 -0.57
N LYS A 88 -5.38 5.32 -1.78
CA LYS A 88 -5.77 6.21 -2.89
C LYS A 88 -7.01 7.04 -2.56
N ALA A 89 -8.03 6.43 -1.96
CA ALA A 89 -9.24 7.13 -1.54
C ALA A 89 -8.95 8.17 -0.43
N GLU A 90 -8.13 7.81 0.56
CA GLU A 90 -7.73 8.73 1.63
C GLU A 90 -6.89 9.91 1.10
N ASP A 91 -5.96 9.66 0.19
CA ASP A 91 -5.15 10.70 -0.47
C ASP A 91 -6.00 11.65 -1.33
N GLU A 92 -7.00 11.13 -2.05
CA GLU A 92 -7.93 11.93 -2.86
C GLU A 92 -8.84 12.80 -1.97
N GLU A 93 -9.37 12.26 -0.86
CA GLU A 93 -10.16 13.03 0.10
C GLU A 93 -9.33 14.13 0.78
N ALA A 94 -8.08 13.84 1.13
CA ALA A 94 -7.18 14.82 1.71
C ALA A 94 -6.87 15.97 0.73
N GLN A 95 -6.62 15.66 -0.55
CA GLN A 95 -6.40 16.67 -1.59
C GLN A 95 -7.63 17.56 -1.81
N LEU A 96 -8.83 16.97 -1.84
CA LEU A 96 -10.09 17.71 -1.99
C LEU A 96 -10.35 18.68 -0.83
N LYS A 97 -10.04 18.29 0.41
CA LYS A 97 -10.18 19.17 1.58
C LYS A 97 -9.21 20.35 1.50
N VAL A 98 -7.94 20.11 1.16
CA VAL A 98 -6.93 21.17 1.01
C VAL A 98 -7.31 22.17 -0.09
N GLU A 99 -7.83 21.69 -1.22
CA GLU A 99 -8.26 22.56 -2.32
C GLU A 99 -9.47 23.41 -1.92
N LYS A 100 -10.42 22.84 -1.18
CA LYS A 100 -11.61 23.56 -0.69
C LYS A 100 -11.26 24.64 0.33
N ASP A 101 -10.40 24.33 1.30
CA ASP A 101 -9.95 25.30 2.32
C ASP A 101 -9.23 26.49 1.66
N LYS A 102 -8.42 26.22 0.62
CA LYS A 102 -7.72 27.25 -0.15
C LYS A 102 -8.67 28.13 -0.96
N GLN A 103 -9.71 27.55 -1.55
CA GLN A 103 -10.74 28.31 -2.26
C GLN A 103 -11.55 29.20 -1.30
N GLU A 104 -11.92 28.70 -0.12
CA GLU A 104 -12.63 29.50 0.90
C GLU A 104 -11.79 30.71 1.35
N LEU A 105 -10.50 30.51 1.66
CA LEU A 105 -9.57 31.58 2.00
C LEU A 105 -9.45 32.65 0.89
N THR A 106 -9.37 32.23 -0.38
CA THR A 106 -9.30 33.19 -1.51
C THR A 106 -10.59 33.97 -1.71
N GLN A 107 -11.76 33.35 -1.52
CA GLN A 107 -13.05 34.04 -1.63
C GLN A 107 -13.24 35.05 -0.49
N GLU A 108 -12.81 34.70 0.72
CA GLU A 108 -12.89 35.57 1.89
C GLU A 108 -11.94 36.78 1.75
N GLU A 109 -10.71 36.60 1.27
CA GLU A 109 -9.80 37.70 0.95
C GLU A 109 -10.33 38.65 -0.12
N VAL A 110 -10.99 38.12 -1.17
CA VAL A 110 -11.59 38.95 -2.23
C VAL A 110 -12.77 39.77 -1.68
N LYS A 111 -13.58 39.17 -0.79
CA LYS A 111 -14.72 39.85 -0.16
C LYS A 111 -14.28 41.00 0.74
N VAL A 112 -13.27 40.78 1.58
CA VAL A 112 -12.70 41.81 2.47
C VAL A 112 -12.10 42.98 1.67
N LYS A 113 -11.45 42.71 0.53
CA LYS A 113 -10.91 43.76 -0.35
C LYS A 113 -12.02 44.58 -1.04
N ALA A 114 -13.14 43.97 -1.40
CA ALA A 114 -14.28 44.67 -2.00
C ALA A 114 -14.97 45.61 -1.00
N ASP A 115 -15.19 45.15 0.24
CA ASP A 115 -15.85 45.92 1.29
C ASP A 115 -14.99 47.12 1.73
N GLY A 116 -13.67 46.94 1.86
CA GLY A 116 -12.74 48.05 2.15
C GLY A 116 -12.68 49.13 1.06
N MET A 117 -13.01 48.78 -0.19
CA MET A 117 -13.04 49.73 -1.31
C MET A 117 -14.35 50.54 -1.35
N LEU A 118 -15.45 50.01 -0.80
CA LEU A 118 -16.74 50.71 -0.65
C LEU A 118 -16.69 51.76 0.48
N GLU A 119 -16.08 51.46 1.62
CA GLU A 119 -15.96 52.42 2.74
C GLU A 119 -15.12 53.67 2.40
N LYS A 120 -14.13 53.53 1.52
CA LYS A 120 -13.30 54.66 1.06
C LYS A 120 -14.07 55.62 0.15
N LYS A 121 -15.04 55.10 -0.63
CA LYS A 121 -15.85 55.88 -1.57
C LYS A 121 -16.98 56.66 -0.90
N VAL A 122 -17.45 56.22 0.27
CA VAL A 122 -18.51 56.92 1.04
C VAL A 122 -17.99 58.20 1.71
N LYS A 123 -16.69 58.28 2.04
CA LYS A 123 -16.10 59.47 2.70
C LYS A 123 -15.79 60.63 1.75
N GLU A 124 -15.79 60.41 0.43
CA GLU A 124 -15.42 61.44 -0.56
C GLU A 124 -16.62 62.27 -1.08
N ASN A 125 -17.86 61.82 -0.85
CA ASN A 125 -19.08 62.54 -1.26
C ASN A 125 -19.68 63.44 -0.16
N GLY A 126 -18.93 63.72 0.90
CA GLY A 126 -19.36 64.52 2.05
C GLY A 126 -18.75 65.91 2.12
N VAL A 127 -18.74 66.68 1.02
CA VAL A 127 -18.52 68.14 1.10
C VAL A 127 -19.51 68.86 0.18
N THR A 128 -20.49 69.49 0.82
CA THR A 128 -21.44 70.47 0.28
C THR A 128 -20.77 71.81 -0.05
N ASN A 129 -20.99 72.31 -1.26
CA ASN A 129 -21.54 73.64 -1.64
C ASN A 129 -21.04 74.10 -3.00
#